data_AF-A0A2H0QPR4-F1
#
_entry.id   AF-A0A2H0QPR4-F1
#
_cell.length_a   1.000
_cell.length_b   1.000
_cell.length_c   1.000
_cell.angle_alpha   90.00
_cell.angle_beta   90.00
_cell.angle_gamma   90.00
#
_symmetry.space_group_name_H-M   'P 1'
#
loop_
_entity.id
_entity.type
_entity.pdbx_description
1 polymer ?
#
loop_
_entity_poly.entity_id
_entity_poly.type
_entity_poly.pdbx_seq_one_letter_code
_entity_poly.pdbx_strand_id
1 'polypeptide(L)'
;MNKKFLVSVIVLIVVGTWFFSKEENQVPSPVERVEVQSEEKILLPNVKTPEWDQFSSRLTQKLKESEVNDNLLDFSLSAEQLKAKNGPKNIGDSLRNIVSTTLQCYKEDECGFEHPPEGEYDDPTEIPALKTLKRQLQLALELGIDIPSEELMESVQLPNDAIRESAFSLLLRKSSQSDLSPLFDKVESLDGKSFGPMMKGLLKASQKSPGAFDELFKRFVRTLEEKDPYTAIEALESFRGLKLEQFQFEDLARVFCSWRQKADQNWLAAKKNLEEIATEQKLSFNSASICY
;
A
#
# COMPACT_ATOMS: atom_id res chain seq x y z
N MET A 1 33.16 39.91 -47.14
CA MET A 1 33.32 39.06 -45.94
C MET A 1 34.78 39.05 -45.51
N ASN A 2 35.06 39.53 -44.30
CA ASN A 2 36.43 39.76 -43.82
C ASN A 2 37.10 38.42 -43.47
N LYS A 3 38.17 38.06 -44.20
CA LYS A 3 38.96 36.83 -43.98
C LYS A 3 39.49 36.69 -42.55
N LYS A 4 39.63 37.78 -41.80
CA LYS A 4 40.04 37.78 -40.38
C LYS A 4 38.97 37.21 -39.43
N PHE A 5 37.69 37.29 -39.79
CA PHE A 5 36.60 36.77 -38.97
C PHE A 5 36.48 35.24 -39.10
N LEU A 6 36.71 34.70 -40.30
CA LEU A 6 36.65 33.25 -40.56
C LEU A 6 37.78 32.49 -39.84
N VAL A 7 38.99 33.08 -39.78
CA VAL A 7 40.13 32.46 -39.07
C VAL A 7 39.91 32.43 -37.55
N SER A 8 39.24 33.45 -36.99
CA SER A 8 38.98 33.51 -35.55
C SER A 8 37.94 32.47 -35.09
N VAL A 9 36.94 32.17 -35.93
CA VAL A 9 35.93 31.12 -35.65
C VAL A 9 36.54 29.72 -35.76
N ILE A 10 37.44 29.49 -36.72
CA ILE A 10 38.11 28.19 -36.88
C ILE A 10 39.09 27.92 -35.72
N VAL A 11 39.81 28.94 -35.23
CA VAL A 11 40.69 28.79 -34.06
C VAL A 11 39.89 28.47 -32.79
N LEU A 12 38.72 29.08 -32.59
CA LEU A 12 37.85 28.77 -31.45
C LEU A 12 37.28 27.34 -31.50
N ILE A 13 36.97 26.81 -32.68
CA ILE A 13 36.47 25.43 -32.84
C ILE A 13 37.60 24.42 -32.59
N VAL A 14 38.84 24.71 -33.02
CA VAL A 14 39.99 23.80 -32.81
C VAL A 14 40.47 23.82 -31.34
N VAL A 15 40.39 24.95 -30.64
CA VAL A 15 40.70 25.00 -29.19
C VAL A 15 39.58 24.35 -28.36
N GLY A 16 38.32 24.49 -28.78
CA GLY A 16 37.17 23.84 -28.14
C GLY A 16 37.21 22.31 -28.24
N THR A 17 37.66 21.76 -29.37
CA THR A 17 37.80 20.29 -29.53
C THR A 17 39.04 19.73 -28.83
N TRP A 18 40.08 20.53 -28.62
CA TRP A 18 41.25 20.11 -27.84
C TRP A 18 40.97 20.07 -26.32
N PHE A 19 40.11 20.96 -25.82
CA PHE A 19 39.70 20.92 -24.40
C PHE A 19 38.70 19.80 -24.08
N PHE A 20 37.92 19.33 -25.05
CA PHE A 20 37.00 18.20 -24.86
C PHE A 20 37.62 16.81 -25.07
N SER A 21 38.88 16.72 -25.52
CA SER A 21 39.54 15.46 -25.86
C SER A 21 40.62 15.01 -24.86
N LYS A 22 40.66 15.59 -23.64
CA LYS A 22 41.68 15.29 -22.63
C LYS A 22 41.15 14.92 -21.23
N GLU A 23 39.95 14.36 -21.15
CA GLU A 23 39.53 13.51 -20.04
C GLU A 23 39.63 12.03 -20.46
N GLU A 24 40.87 11.53 -20.46
CA GLU A 24 41.15 10.10 -20.49
C GLU A 24 41.02 9.53 -19.08
N ASN A 25 40.24 8.45 -18.98
CA ASN A 25 40.48 7.31 -18.10
C ASN A 25 40.52 7.55 -16.59
N GLN A 26 39.33 7.64 -16.00
CA GLN A 26 39.01 6.74 -14.91
C GLN A 26 37.80 5.90 -15.33
N VAL A 27 38.08 4.67 -15.74
CA VAL A 27 37.11 3.58 -15.62
C VAL A 27 36.69 3.60 -14.14
N PRO A 28 35.43 3.91 -13.79
CA PRO A 28 35.00 3.61 -12.44
C PRO A 28 35.19 2.10 -12.30
N SER A 29 35.96 1.69 -11.28
CA SER A 29 36.00 0.30 -10.82
C SER A 29 34.60 -0.28 -10.96
N PRO A 30 34.44 -1.54 -11.40
CA PRO A 30 33.13 -2.16 -11.35
C PRO A 30 32.64 -1.91 -9.94
N VAL A 31 31.55 -1.14 -9.83
CA VAL A 31 30.84 -0.99 -8.57
C VAL A 31 30.60 -2.43 -8.21
N GLU A 32 31.38 -2.90 -7.22
CA GLU A 32 31.10 -4.12 -6.50
C GLU A 32 29.61 -4.02 -6.31
N ARG A 33 28.87 -4.94 -6.94
CA ARG A 33 27.46 -5.05 -6.63
C ARG A 33 27.50 -5.23 -5.13
N VAL A 34 27.20 -4.14 -4.42
CA VAL A 34 26.46 -4.22 -3.20
C VAL A 34 25.25 -4.98 -3.70
N GLU A 35 25.33 -6.31 -3.58
CA GLU A 35 24.16 -7.13 -3.35
C GLU A 35 23.34 -6.23 -2.44
N VAL A 36 22.26 -5.70 -3.01
CA VAL A 36 21.17 -5.20 -2.19
C VAL A 36 20.93 -6.38 -1.30
N GLN A 37 21.50 -6.30 -0.09
CA GLN A 37 21.36 -7.29 0.93
C GLN A 37 19.88 -7.52 0.95
N SER A 38 19.55 -8.78 0.67
CA SER A 38 18.22 -9.35 0.71
C SER A 38 17.30 -8.47 1.52
N GLU A 39 16.13 -8.12 0.96
CA GLU A 39 14.96 -7.79 1.77
C GLU A 39 15.10 -8.56 3.06
N GLU A 40 15.31 -7.82 4.16
CA GLU A 40 15.51 -8.41 5.47
C GLU A 40 14.27 -9.26 5.66
N LYS A 41 14.44 -10.57 5.43
CA LYS A 41 13.40 -11.56 5.61
C LYS A 41 13.15 -11.43 7.09
N ILE A 42 12.11 -10.69 7.46
CA ILE A 42 11.73 -10.45 8.84
C ILE A 42 11.47 -11.85 9.39
N LEU A 43 12.52 -12.48 9.92
CA LEU A 43 12.44 -13.60 10.80
C LEU A 43 11.84 -12.97 12.04
N LEU A 44 10.51 -12.91 12.07
CA LEU A 44 9.78 -12.60 13.27
C LEU A 44 10.44 -13.43 14.37
N PRO A 45 10.96 -12.79 15.42
CA PRO A 45 11.68 -13.52 16.44
C PRO A 45 10.74 -14.61 16.94
N ASN A 46 11.30 -15.80 17.18
CA ASN A 46 10.60 -16.93 17.76
C ASN A 46 10.29 -16.56 19.23
N VAL A 47 9.41 -15.59 19.41
CA VAL A 47 9.09 -14.98 20.69
C VAL A 47 8.03 -15.87 21.31
N LYS A 48 8.51 -16.93 21.96
CA LYS A 48 7.73 -17.65 22.96
C LYS A 48 7.60 -16.73 24.19
N THR A 49 6.73 -15.73 24.08
CA THR A 49 6.27 -15.02 25.27
C THR A 49 5.02 -15.70 25.83
N PRO A 50 4.70 -15.49 27.13
CA PRO A 50 3.46 -16.01 27.72
C PRO A 50 2.20 -15.62 26.95
N GLU A 51 2.17 -14.42 26.35
CA GLU A 51 1.03 -13.95 25.55
C GLU A 51 0.89 -14.74 24.25
N TRP A 52 2.02 -15.10 23.62
CA TRP A 52 2.01 -15.98 22.45
C TRP A 52 1.51 -17.38 22.78
N ASP A 53 1.94 -17.94 23.93
CA ASP A 53 1.50 -19.27 24.37
C ASP A 53 0.00 -19.30 24.68
N GLN A 54 -0.53 -18.25 25.33
CA GLN A 54 -1.96 -18.10 25.60
C GLN A 54 -2.78 -17.98 24.31
N PHE A 55 -2.34 -17.11 23.39
CA PHE A 55 -2.98 -16.96 22.09
C PHE A 55 -2.97 -18.26 21.30
N SER A 56 -1.80 -18.89 21.17
CA SER A 56 -1.61 -20.15 20.44
C SER A 56 -2.46 -21.27 21.03
N SER A 57 -2.55 -21.39 22.36
CA SER A 57 -3.41 -22.38 23.02
C SER A 57 -4.89 -22.17 22.70
N ARG A 58 -5.39 -20.93 22.77
CA ARG A 58 -6.78 -20.60 22.43
C ARG A 58 -7.09 -20.84 20.95
N LEU A 59 -6.18 -20.43 20.07
CA LEU A 59 -6.33 -20.62 18.64
C LEU A 59 -6.32 -22.12 18.31
N THR A 60 -5.37 -22.89 18.84
CA THR A 60 -5.26 -24.33 18.65
C THR A 60 -6.45 -25.09 19.25
N GLN A 61 -7.08 -24.61 20.32
CA GLN A 61 -8.33 -25.19 20.83
C GLN A 61 -9.51 -24.98 19.86
N LYS A 62 -9.57 -23.83 19.18
CA LYS A 62 -10.60 -23.51 18.17
C LYS A 62 -10.34 -24.23 16.84
N LEU A 63 -9.07 -24.46 16.51
CA LEU A 63 -8.65 -25.26 15.36
C LEU A 63 -8.73 -26.75 15.71
N LYS A 64 -9.01 -27.62 14.73
CA LYS A 64 -8.78 -29.05 14.96
C LYS A 64 -7.28 -29.29 14.96
N GLU A 65 -6.75 -29.97 15.97
CA GLU A 65 -5.33 -30.34 16.03
C GLU A 65 -4.92 -31.01 14.72
N SER A 66 -3.98 -30.37 14.03
CA SER A 66 -3.40 -30.90 12.81
C SER A 66 -1.98 -30.38 12.65
N GLU A 67 -1.07 -31.25 12.24
CA GLU A 67 0.33 -30.90 11.97
C GLU A 67 0.45 -29.75 10.96
N VAL A 68 -0.52 -29.60 10.05
CA VAL A 68 -0.56 -28.50 9.08
C VAL A 68 -0.81 -27.16 9.76
N ASN A 69 -1.70 -27.11 10.77
CA ASN A 69 -1.95 -25.90 11.53
C ASN A 69 -0.72 -25.52 12.36
N ASP A 70 -0.09 -26.49 13.02
CA ASP A 70 1.14 -26.25 13.79
C ASP A 70 2.24 -25.69 12.91
N ASN A 71 2.42 -26.26 11.71
CA ASN A 71 3.37 -25.75 10.72
C ASN A 71 3.01 -24.34 10.25
N LEU A 72 1.74 -24.02 10.02
CA LEU A 72 1.30 -22.68 9.59
C LEU A 72 1.45 -21.61 10.69
N LEU A 73 1.47 -22.04 11.95
CA LEU A 73 1.75 -21.19 13.11
C LEU A 73 3.23 -21.18 13.50
N ASP A 74 4.11 -21.86 12.75
CA ASP A 74 5.56 -21.77 12.88
C ASP A 74 6.12 -20.69 11.95
N PHE A 75 6.42 -19.53 12.53
CA PHE A 75 6.90 -18.34 11.82
C PHE A 75 8.33 -18.50 11.29
N SER A 76 9.05 -19.54 11.71
CA SER A 76 10.37 -19.87 11.15
C SER A 76 10.27 -20.53 9.77
N LEU A 77 9.10 -21.07 9.41
CA LEU A 77 8.89 -21.72 8.12
C LEU A 77 8.51 -20.72 7.03
N SER A 78 9.24 -20.78 5.93
CA SER A 78 8.91 -20.08 4.68
C SER A 78 7.80 -20.79 3.90
N ALA A 79 7.15 -20.08 2.96
CA ALA A 79 6.14 -20.66 2.07
C ALA A 79 6.64 -21.90 1.29
N GLU A 80 7.91 -21.89 0.86
CA GLU A 80 8.52 -23.04 0.17
C GLU A 80 8.66 -24.26 1.08
N GLN A 81 9.11 -24.05 2.32
CA GLN A 81 9.21 -25.12 3.32
C GLN A 81 7.82 -25.67 3.70
N LEU A 82 6.82 -24.80 3.81
CA LEU A 82 5.44 -25.20 4.07
C LEU A 82 4.89 -26.06 2.92
N LYS A 83 5.09 -25.63 1.66
CA LYS A 83 4.73 -26.40 0.46
C LYS A 83 5.39 -27.78 0.43
N ALA A 84 6.68 -27.84 0.77
CA ALA A 84 7.45 -29.08 0.77
C ALA A 84 6.97 -30.07 1.85
N LYS A 85 6.64 -29.57 3.04
CA LYS A 85 6.20 -30.41 4.17
C LYS A 85 4.75 -30.91 4.05
N ASN A 86 3.83 -30.05 3.62
CA ASN A 86 2.39 -30.29 3.79
C ASN A 86 1.63 -30.55 2.47
N GLY A 87 2.23 -30.20 1.33
CA GLY A 87 1.57 -30.22 0.02
C GLY A 87 0.52 -29.10 -0.16
N PRO A 88 0.26 -28.63 -1.39
CA PRO A 88 -0.49 -27.40 -1.64
C PRO A 88 -1.98 -27.44 -1.25
N LYS A 89 -2.66 -28.59 -1.42
CA LYS A 89 -4.09 -28.71 -1.10
C LYS A 89 -4.37 -28.61 0.41
N ASN A 90 -3.54 -29.25 1.23
CA ASN A 90 -3.74 -29.28 2.69
C ASN A 90 -3.49 -27.91 3.34
N ILE A 91 -2.58 -27.13 2.76
CA ILE A 91 -2.27 -25.78 3.23
C ILE A 91 -3.43 -24.82 2.98
N GLY A 92 -4.10 -24.94 1.83
CA GLY A 92 -5.18 -24.02 1.44
C GLY A 92 -6.33 -23.97 2.44
N ASP A 93 -6.87 -25.13 2.81
CA ASP A 93 -8.01 -25.20 3.73
C ASP A 93 -7.61 -24.82 5.16
N SER A 94 -6.43 -25.25 5.61
CA SER A 94 -5.89 -24.93 6.94
C SER A 94 -5.63 -23.43 7.09
N LEU A 95 -5.02 -22.81 6.07
CA LEU A 95 -4.74 -21.37 6.07
C LEU A 95 -6.05 -20.56 6.08
N ARG A 96 -7.04 -20.92 5.27
CA ARG A 96 -8.38 -20.29 5.31
C ARG A 96 -9.01 -20.39 6.70
N ASN A 97 -8.91 -21.57 7.32
CA ASN A 97 -9.45 -21.80 8.66
C ASN A 97 -8.74 -20.95 9.72
N ILE A 98 -7.40 -20.83 9.66
CA ILE A 98 -6.64 -19.98 10.58
C ILE A 98 -7.02 -18.51 10.40
N VAL A 99 -7.12 -18.01 9.16
CA VAL A 99 -7.53 -16.62 8.88
C VAL A 99 -8.91 -16.34 9.48
N SER A 100 -9.90 -17.19 9.18
CA SER A 100 -11.27 -17.03 9.68
C SER A 100 -11.34 -17.10 11.21
N THR A 101 -10.67 -18.10 11.82
CA THR A 101 -10.65 -18.27 13.28
C THR A 101 -9.96 -17.10 13.97
N THR A 102 -8.86 -16.60 13.42
CA THR A 102 -8.11 -15.46 13.98
C THR A 102 -8.94 -14.18 13.91
N LEU A 103 -9.63 -13.93 12.79
CA LEU A 103 -10.53 -12.78 12.64
C LEU A 103 -11.69 -12.84 13.64
N GLN A 104 -12.35 -14.00 13.76
CA GLN A 104 -13.44 -14.17 14.72
C GLN A 104 -12.96 -13.95 16.15
N CYS A 105 -11.85 -14.57 16.51
CA CYS A 105 -11.23 -14.46 17.82
C CYS A 105 -10.83 -13.01 18.17
N TYR A 106 -10.25 -12.28 17.21
CA TYR A 106 -9.92 -10.87 17.37
C TYR A 106 -11.16 -10.01 17.65
N LYS A 107 -12.26 -10.26 16.94
CA LYS A 107 -13.53 -9.52 17.12
C LYS A 107 -14.24 -9.80 18.44
N GLU A 108 -14.11 -11.02 18.97
CA GLU A 108 -14.79 -11.43 20.20
C GLU A 108 -14.22 -10.74 21.44
N ASP A 109 -12.92 -10.83 21.63
CA ASP A 109 -12.22 -10.33 22.83
C ASP A 109 -10.74 -10.03 22.57
N GLU A 110 -10.37 -9.68 21.34
CA GLU A 110 -8.96 -9.58 20.92
C GLU A 110 -8.16 -10.85 21.21
N CYS A 111 -8.83 -12.00 21.12
CA CYS A 111 -8.32 -13.31 21.54
C CYS A 111 -7.96 -13.43 23.03
N GLY A 112 -8.55 -12.59 23.87
CA GLY A 112 -8.31 -12.52 25.31
C GLY A 112 -7.00 -11.84 25.66
N PHE A 113 -6.53 -10.95 24.79
CA PHE A 113 -5.43 -10.06 25.10
C PHE A 113 -5.97 -8.91 25.95
N GLU A 114 -5.47 -8.80 27.18
CA GLU A 114 -5.75 -7.64 28.03
C GLU A 114 -4.75 -6.55 27.68
N HIS A 115 -5.24 -5.39 27.22
CA HIS A 115 -4.38 -4.23 27.03
C HIS A 115 -3.78 -3.83 28.38
N PRO A 116 -2.47 -3.56 28.45
CA PRO A 116 -1.87 -3.02 29.65
C PRO A 116 -2.52 -1.66 30.01
N PRO A 117 -2.44 -1.24 31.28
CA PRO A 117 -2.97 0.05 31.71
C PRO A 117 -2.46 1.20 30.82
N GLU A 118 -3.31 2.19 30.54
CA GLU A 118 -2.95 3.34 29.70
C GLU A 118 -1.59 3.94 30.10
N GLY A 119 -0.63 3.95 29.16
CA GLY A 119 0.70 4.52 29.35
C GLY A 119 1.85 3.50 29.36
N GLU A 120 1.56 2.20 29.46
CA GLU A 120 2.53 1.13 29.15
C GLU A 120 2.37 0.72 27.69
N TYR A 121 3.37 1.05 26.88
CA TYR A 121 3.33 0.92 25.42
C TYR A 121 3.24 -0.55 24.97
N ASP A 122 2.03 -1.04 24.72
CA ASP A 122 1.80 -2.03 23.67
C ASP A 122 1.30 -1.30 22.43
N ASP A 123 1.98 -1.49 21.30
CA ASP A 123 1.44 -1.07 20.01
C ASP A 123 0.22 -1.95 19.73
N PRO A 124 -1.02 -1.41 19.72
CA PRO A 124 -2.23 -2.20 19.53
C PRO A 124 -2.27 -2.88 18.15
N THR A 125 -1.36 -2.53 17.24
CA THR A 125 -1.21 -3.17 15.94
C THR A 125 -0.33 -4.43 15.95
N GLU A 126 0.36 -4.71 17.06
CA GLU A 126 1.39 -5.75 17.19
C GLU A 126 1.00 -6.91 18.14
N ILE A 127 -0.29 -7.05 18.47
CA ILE A 127 -0.77 -8.18 19.27
C ILE A 127 -0.65 -9.53 18.50
N PRO A 128 -0.54 -10.67 19.19
CA PRO A 128 -0.39 -12.01 18.59
C PRO A 128 -1.39 -12.34 17.48
N ALA A 129 -2.65 -11.95 17.65
CA ALA A 129 -3.70 -12.18 16.66
C ALA A 129 -3.43 -11.45 15.34
N LEU A 130 -3.06 -10.16 15.41
CA LEU A 130 -2.74 -9.35 14.24
C LEU A 130 -1.44 -9.83 13.56
N LYS A 131 -0.42 -10.21 14.33
CA LYS A 131 0.81 -10.84 13.81
C LYS A 131 0.51 -12.13 13.04
N THR A 132 -0.35 -12.97 13.59
CA THR A 132 -0.79 -14.22 12.95
C THR A 132 -1.55 -13.94 11.68
N LEU A 133 -2.55 -13.06 11.71
CA LEU A 133 -3.34 -12.72 10.54
C LEU A 133 -2.48 -12.12 9.43
N LYS A 134 -1.57 -11.19 9.76
CA LYS A 134 -0.56 -10.64 8.84
C LYS A 134 0.22 -11.76 8.16
N ARG A 135 0.78 -12.69 8.94
CA ARG A 135 1.57 -13.81 8.39
C ARG A 135 0.73 -14.70 7.47
N GLN A 136 -0.49 -15.05 7.86
CA GLN A 136 -1.33 -15.93 7.04
C GLN A 136 -1.76 -15.27 5.73
N LEU A 137 -2.08 -13.97 5.72
CA LEU A 137 -2.40 -13.26 4.48
C LEU A 137 -1.19 -13.14 3.54
N GLN A 138 0.02 -12.91 4.09
CA GLN A 138 1.26 -12.96 3.31
C GLN A 138 1.50 -14.35 2.71
N LEU A 139 1.33 -15.40 3.51
CA LEU A 139 1.42 -16.77 3.02
C LEU A 139 0.38 -17.05 1.93
N ALA A 140 -0.86 -16.56 2.05
CA ALA A 140 -1.87 -16.71 1.02
C ALA A 140 -1.44 -16.08 -0.31
N LEU A 141 -0.83 -14.89 -0.26
CA LEU A 141 -0.26 -14.22 -1.44
C LEU A 141 0.87 -15.05 -2.06
N GLU A 142 1.89 -15.41 -1.28
CA GLU A 142 3.08 -16.17 -1.72
C GLU A 142 2.71 -17.55 -2.28
N LEU A 143 1.71 -18.21 -1.67
CA LEU A 143 1.31 -19.56 -2.02
C LEU A 143 0.28 -19.62 -3.14
N GLY A 144 -0.33 -18.48 -3.49
CA GLY A 144 -1.40 -18.45 -4.46
C GLY A 144 -2.75 -18.91 -3.91
N ILE A 145 -2.96 -18.90 -2.59
CA ILE A 145 -4.16 -19.43 -1.94
C ILE A 145 -5.27 -18.37 -1.92
N ASP A 146 -6.49 -18.83 -2.19
CA ASP A 146 -7.69 -18.00 -2.17
C ASP A 146 -8.26 -17.89 -0.75
N ILE A 147 -8.48 -16.66 -0.28
CA ILE A 147 -9.16 -16.33 0.98
C ILE A 147 -10.52 -15.73 0.63
N PRO A 148 -11.64 -16.13 1.26
CA PRO A 148 -12.95 -15.62 0.86
C PRO A 148 -13.05 -14.10 1.06
N SER A 149 -13.88 -13.46 0.23
CA SER A 149 -13.80 -12.00 0.03
C SER A 149 -14.29 -11.24 1.26
N GLU A 150 -15.19 -11.86 2.00
CA GLU A 150 -15.77 -11.37 3.25
C GLU A 150 -14.67 -11.19 4.30
N GLU A 151 -13.84 -12.21 4.54
CA GLU A 151 -12.72 -12.16 5.48
C GLU A 151 -11.65 -11.13 5.05
N LEU A 152 -11.44 -10.98 3.74
CA LEU A 152 -10.52 -9.96 3.22
C LEU A 152 -11.07 -8.54 3.45
N MET A 153 -12.38 -8.33 3.25
CA MET A 153 -13.03 -7.04 3.52
C MET A 153 -13.06 -6.68 5.00
N GLU A 154 -13.11 -7.69 5.88
CA GLU A 154 -12.94 -7.48 7.31
C GLU A 154 -11.49 -7.11 7.64
N SER A 155 -10.53 -7.79 7.01
CA SER A 155 -9.10 -7.56 7.24
C SER A 155 -8.65 -6.16 6.83
N VAL A 156 -9.21 -5.56 5.77
CA VAL A 156 -8.86 -4.18 5.36
C VAL A 156 -9.36 -3.10 6.34
N GLN A 157 -10.23 -3.45 7.29
CA GLN A 157 -10.72 -2.54 8.32
C GLN A 157 -9.87 -2.60 9.61
N LEU A 158 -8.92 -3.53 9.69
CA LEU A 158 -8.05 -3.68 10.85
C LEU A 158 -6.99 -2.57 10.92
N PRO A 159 -6.50 -2.21 12.12
CA PRO A 159 -5.61 -1.07 12.31
C PRO A 159 -4.18 -1.29 11.78
N ASN A 160 -3.81 -2.52 11.40
CA ASN A 160 -2.46 -2.86 10.94
C ASN A 160 -2.32 -2.70 9.41
N ASP A 161 -1.45 -1.79 8.97
CA ASP A 161 -1.22 -1.46 7.55
C ASP A 161 -0.85 -2.68 6.70
N ALA A 162 0.05 -3.53 7.20
CA ALA A 162 0.50 -4.70 6.46
C ALA A 162 -0.62 -5.74 6.25
N ILE A 163 -1.54 -5.86 7.19
CA ILE A 163 -2.76 -6.68 7.04
C ILE A 163 -3.63 -6.09 5.94
N ARG A 164 -3.90 -4.78 5.99
CA ARG A 164 -4.73 -4.09 5.00
C ARG A 164 -4.18 -4.22 3.59
N GLU A 165 -2.88 -3.98 3.42
CA GLU A 165 -2.19 -4.13 2.14
C GLU A 165 -2.23 -5.56 1.60
N SER A 166 -2.00 -6.56 2.47
CA SER A 166 -2.02 -7.96 2.07
C SER A 166 -3.43 -8.42 1.69
N ALA A 167 -4.43 -8.06 2.49
CA ALA A 167 -5.82 -8.40 2.23
C ALA A 167 -6.33 -7.75 0.93
N PHE A 168 -5.98 -6.49 0.71
CA PHE A 168 -6.33 -5.77 -0.51
C PHE A 168 -5.64 -6.34 -1.75
N SER A 169 -4.38 -6.75 -1.63
CA SER A 169 -3.66 -7.41 -2.72
C SER A 169 -4.34 -8.73 -3.12
N LEU A 170 -4.87 -9.49 -2.14
CA LEU A 170 -5.68 -10.69 -2.40
C LEU A 170 -7.00 -10.35 -3.09
N LEU A 171 -7.71 -9.29 -2.65
CA LEU A 171 -8.94 -8.81 -3.31
C LEU A 171 -8.71 -8.37 -4.76
N LEU A 172 -7.62 -7.63 -5.02
CA LEU A 172 -7.24 -7.23 -6.37
C LEU A 172 -6.95 -8.44 -7.26
N ARG A 173 -6.26 -9.45 -6.73
CA ARG A 173 -5.95 -10.68 -7.47
C ARG A 173 -7.21 -11.48 -7.83
N LYS A 174 -8.21 -11.46 -6.95
CA LYS A 174 -9.53 -12.05 -7.21
C LYS A 174 -10.33 -11.30 -8.26
N SER A 175 -10.15 -9.99 -8.31
CA SER A 175 -10.89 -9.13 -9.23
C SER A 175 -10.32 -9.29 -10.64
N SER A 176 -11.22 -9.38 -11.63
CA SER A 176 -10.77 -9.36 -13.02
C SER A 176 -10.13 -8.00 -13.32
N GLN A 177 -8.98 -7.96 -13.98
CA GLN A 177 -8.37 -6.67 -14.38
C GLN A 177 -9.28 -5.86 -15.31
N SER A 178 -10.26 -6.51 -15.94
CA SER A 178 -11.24 -5.91 -16.85
C SER A 178 -12.43 -5.25 -16.15
N ASP A 179 -12.79 -5.67 -14.93
CA ASP A 179 -13.90 -5.11 -14.17
C ASP A 179 -13.56 -5.10 -12.67
N LEU A 180 -13.21 -3.91 -12.20
CA LEU A 180 -12.90 -3.61 -10.80
C LEU A 180 -14.11 -2.99 -10.08
N SER A 181 -15.24 -2.80 -10.75
CA SER A 181 -16.42 -2.13 -10.18
C SER A 181 -16.92 -2.82 -8.91
N PRO A 182 -17.05 -4.17 -8.84
CA PRO A 182 -17.50 -4.82 -7.62
C PRO A 182 -16.55 -4.62 -6.42
N LEU A 183 -15.25 -4.46 -6.67
CA LEU A 183 -14.30 -4.16 -5.62
C LEU A 183 -14.35 -2.67 -5.23
N PHE A 184 -14.59 -1.78 -6.19
CA PHE A 184 -14.85 -0.37 -5.90
C PHE A 184 -16.05 -0.21 -4.98
N ASP A 185 -17.18 -0.86 -5.26
CA ASP A 185 -18.40 -0.81 -4.43
C ASP A 185 -18.13 -1.25 -2.98
N LYS A 186 -17.17 -2.15 -2.79
CA LYS A 186 -16.74 -2.57 -1.45
C LYS A 186 -15.83 -1.54 -0.79
N VAL A 187 -14.87 -0.98 -1.53
CA VAL A 187 -13.91 0.01 -1.02
C VAL A 187 -14.58 1.35 -0.74
N GLU A 188 -15.58 1.77 -1.51
CA GLU A 188 -16.31 3.03 -1.29
C GLU A 188 -17.07 3.05 0.03
N SER A 189 -17.43 1.88 0.58
CA SER A 189 -18.05 1.77 1.90
C SER A 189 -17.06 1.86 3.08
N LEU A 190 -15.75 1.88 2.81
CA LEU A 190 -14.73 2.10 3.84
C LEU A 190 -14.64 3.59 4.21
N ASP A 191 -14.21 3.85 5.44
CA ASP A 191 -14.01 5.20 5.98
C ASP A 191 -12.62 5.34 6.64
N GLY A 192 -12.27 6.59 6.96
CA GLY A 192 -11.05 6.97 7.66
C GLY A 192 -9.78 6.44 6.99
N LYS A 193 -8.88 5.90 7.83
CA LYS A 193 -7.54 5.49 7.41
C LYS A 193 -7.52 4.35 6.39
N SER A 194 -8.61 3.57 6.24
CA SER A 194 -8.65 2.44 5.31
C SER A 194 -9.11 2.85 3.92
N PHE A 195 -9.96 3.86 3.80
CA PHE A 195 -10.51 4.27 2.50
C PHE A 195 -9.41 4.72 1.51
N GLY A 196 -8.57 5.67 1.91
CA GLY A 196 -7.55 6.28 1.06
C GLY A 196 -6.58 5.30 0.40
N PRO A 197 -5.84 4.48 1.18
CA PRO A 197 -4.87 3.54 0.64
C PRO A 197 -5.48 2.49 -0.28
N MET A 198 -6.67 1.98 0.06
CA MET A 198 -7.38 0.97 -0.75
C MET A 198 -7.85 1.57 -2.08
N MET A 199 -8.38 2.79 -2.05
CA MET A 199 -8.83 3.49 -3.24
C MET A 199 -7.67 3.84 -4.18
N LYS A 200 -6.54 4.28 -3.62
CA LYS A 200 -5.30 4.47 -4.40
C LYS A 200 -4.87 3.18 -5.07
N GLY A 201 -4.90 2.06 -4.34
CA GLY A 201 -4.55 0.75 -4.87
C GLY A 201 -5.47 0.31 -6.02
N LEU A 202 -6.78 0.55 -5.90
CA LEU A 202 -7.77 0.30 -6.94
C LEU A 202 -7.49 1.11 -8.22
N LEU A 203 -7.30 2.43 -8.07
CA LEU A 203 -7.01 3.31 -9.20
C LEU A 203 -5.66 2.98 -9.84
N LYS A 204 -4.64 2.64 -9.06
CA LYS A 204 -3.36 2.18 -9.61
C LYS A 204 -3.51 0.88 -10.41
N ALA A 205 -4.36 -0.04 -9.96
CA ALA A 205 -4.65 -1.27 -10.70
C ALA A 205 -5.39 -0.98 -12.02
N SER A 206 -6.30 -0.01 -12.02
CA SER A 206 -7.07 0.38 -13.21
C SER A 206 -6.26 1.16 -14.25
N GLN A 207 -5.13 1.78 -13.90
CA GLN A 207 -4.23 2.47 -14.86
C GLN A 207 -3.74 1.57 -16.01
N LYS A 208 -3.82 0.24 -15.87
CA LYS A 208 -3.52 -0.70 -16.96
C LYS A 208 -4.58 -0.68 -18.08
N SER A 209 -5.75 -0.11 -17.83
CA SER A 209 -6.86 0.05 -18.76
C SER A 209 -7.40 1.48 -18.69
N PRO A 210 -6.97 2.40 -19.57
CA PRO A 210 -7.28 3.83 -19.45
C PRO A 210 -8.78 4.16 -19.31
N GLY A 211 -9.66 3.45 -20.03
CA GLY A 211 -11.10 3.64 -19.91
C GLY A 211 -11.65 3.29 -18.52
N ALA A 212 -11.14 2.23 -17.91
CA ALA A 212 -11.52 1.83 -16.54
C ALA A 212 -10.97 2.81 -15.50
N PHE A 213 -9.78 3.39 -15.73
CA PHE A 213 -9.21 4.39 -14.84
C PHE A 213 -10.10 5.64 -14.76
N ASP A 214 -10.43 6.25 -15.90
CA ASP A 214 -11.22 7.48 -15.92
C ASP A 214 -12.61 7.30 -15.32
N GLU A 215 -13.24 6.13 -15.54
CA GLU A 215 -14.53 5.80 -14.94
C GLU A 215 -14.43 5.69 -13.41
N LEU A 216 -13.48 4.90 -12.90
CA LEU A 216 -13.29 4.73 -11.46
C LEU A 216 -12.82 6.01 -10.79
N PHE A 217 -12.01 6.83 -11.47
CA PHE A 217 -11.57 8.12 -10.95
C PHE A 217 -12.73 9.09 -10.80
N LYS A 218 -13.64 9.16 -11.78
CA LYS A 218 -14.86 9.97 -11.67
C LYS A 218 -15.77 9.50 -10.54
N ARG A 219 -15.90 8.19 -10.36
CA ARG A 219 -16.64 7.62 -9.22
C ARG A 219 -15.98 8.02 -7.90
N PHE A 220 -14.65 7.90 -7.81
CA PHE A 220 -13.88 8.27 -6.63
C PHE A 220 -14.06 9.75 -6.25
N VAL A 221 -13.98 10.66 -7.23
CA VAL A 221 -14.20 12.10 -7.01
C VAL A 221 -15.57 12.36 -6.41
N ARG A 222 -16.63 11.72 -6.93
CA ARG A 222 -17.98 11.82 -6.35
C ARG A 222 -18.06 11.24 -4.94
N THR A 223 -17.44 10.08 -4.71
CA THR A 223 -17.38 9.48 -3.36
C THR A 223 -16.75 10.45 -2.36
N LEU A 224 -15.66 11.15 -2.73
CA LEU A 224 -15.03 12.13 -1.84
C LEU A 224 -15.94 13.30 -1.46
N GLU A 225 -16.84 13.73 -2.34
CA GLU A 225 -17.81 14.80 -2.04
C GLU A 225 -18.80 14.39 -0.95
N GLU A 226 -19.04 13.08 -0.80
CA GLU A 226 -19.97 12.50 0.18
C GLU A 226 -19.28 12.08 1.50
N LYS A 227 -17.95 11.95 1.50
CA LYS A 227 -17.18 11.56 2.70
C LYS A 227 -17.04 12.71 3.69
N ASP A 228 -16.89 12.35 4.96
CA ASP A 228 -16.53 13.32 5.99
C ASP A 228 -15.13 13.93 5.73
N PRO A 229 -14.84 15.15 6.24
CA PRO A 229 -13.59 15.82 5.94
C PRO A 229 -12.33 15.04 6.33
N TYR A 230 -12.37 14.28 7.43
CA TYR A 230 -11.21 13.50 7.87
C TYR A 230 -10.91 12.38 6.86
N THR A 231 -11.91 11.60 6.47
CA THR A 231 -11.76 10.54 5.46
C THR A 231 -11.29 11.09 4.11
N ALA A 232 -11.84 12.23 3.66
CA ALA A 232 -11.48 12.83 2.38
C ALA A 232 -10.04 13.40 2.38
N ILE A 233 -9.56 13.94 3.50
CA ILE A 233 -8.16 14.39 3.64
C ILE A 233 -7.20 13.20 3.68
N GLU A 234 -7.48 12.16 4.46
CA GLU A 234 -6.69 10.92 4.51
C GLU A 234 -6.60 10.25 3.13
N ALA A 235 -7.70 10.28 2.37
CA ALA A 235 -7.70 9.84 0.98
C ALA A 235 -6.77 10.70 0.12
N LEU A 236 -6.89 12.02 0.19
CA LEU A 236 -6.03 12.93 -0.56
C LEU A 236 -4.53 12.73 -0.24
N GLU A 237 -4.19 12.52 1.03
CA GLU A 237 -2.81 12.22 1.47
C GLU A 237 -2.29 10.91 0.89
N SER A 238 -3.15 9.88 0.85
CA SER A 238 -2.82 8.58 0.28
C SER A 238 -2.53 8.65 -1.22
N PHE A 239 -3.05 9.66 -1.94
CA PHE A 239 -2.98 9.76 -3.40
C PHE A 239 -1.62 10.20 -3.95
N ARG A 240 -0.68 10.59 -3.09
CA ARG A 240 0.71 10.86 -3.50
C ARG A 240 1.27 9.66 -4.28
N GLY A 241 1.86 9.94 -5.45
CA GLY A 241 2.40 8.92 -6.35
C GLY A 241 1.40 8.26 -7.31
N LEU A 242 0.11 8.59 -7.28
CA LEU A 242 -0.81 8.27 -8.39
C LEU A 242 -0.64 9.30 -9.49
N LYS A 243 -0.18 8.90 -10.68
CA LYS A 243 -0.03 9.82 -11.82
C LYS A 243 -1.40 10.29 -12.31
N LEU A 244 -1.66 11.59 -12.21
CA LEU A 244 -2.86 12.25 -12.67
C LEU A 244 -2.56 13.12 -13.89
N GLU A 245 -3.53 13.21 -14.79
CA GLU A 245 -3.56 14.25 -15.81
C GLU A 245 -4.08 15.57 -15.22
N GLN A 246 -3.77 16.69 -15.87
CA GLN A 246 -4.16 18.03 -15.39
C GLN A 246 -5.66 18.13 -15.12
N PHE A 247 -6.51 17.60 -16.00
CA PHE A 247 -7.97 17.67 -15.81
C PHE A 247 -8.44 16.80 -14.63
N GLN A 248 -7.84 15.64 -14.40
CA GLN A 248 -8.16 14.74 -13.28
C GLN A 248 -7.77 15.39 -11.95
N PHE A 249 -6.61 16.03 -11.91
CA PHE A 249 -6.18 16.80 -10.76
C PHE A 249 -7.09 18.01 -10.48
N GLU A 250 -7.53 18.72 -11.52
CA GLU A 250 -8.50 19.80 -11.37
C GLU A 250 -9.85 19.30 -10.84
N ASP A 251 -10.36 18.17 -11.35
CA ASP A 251 -11.59 17.56 -10.86
C ASP A 251 -11.48 17.15 -9.39
N LEU A 252 -10.35 16.54 -8.98
CA LEU A 252 -10.06 16.23 -7.58
C LEU A 252 -10.00 17.49 -6.72
N ALA A 253 -9.34 18.54 -7.19
CA ALA A 253 -9.22 19.80 -6.46
C ALA A 253 -10.58 20.49 -6.26
N ARG A 254 -11.52 20.35 -7.21
CA ARG A 254 -12.87 20.94 -7.12
C ARG A 254 -13.69 20.39 -5.96
N VAL A 255 -13.51 19.13 -5.59
CA VAL A 255 -14.19 18.49 -4.44
C VAL A 255 -14.06 19.34 -3.18
N PHE A 256 -12.87 19.88 -2.95
CA PHE A 256 -12.52 20.59 -1.72
C PHE A 256 -12.88 22.08 -1.74
N CYS A 257 -13.33 22.62 -2.89
CA CYS A 257 -13.62 24.04 -3.04
C CYS A 257 -14.78 24.52 -2.14
N SER A 258 -15.72 23.65 -1.78
CA SER A 258 -16.81 23.97 -0.87
C SER A 258 -16.33 24.35 0.54
N TRP A 259 -15.18 23.80 0.97
CA TRP A 259 -14.58 24.07 2.28
C TRP A 259 -13.87 25.43 2.35
N ARG A 260 -13.62 26.06 1.19
CA ARG A 260 -12.93 27.35 1.08
C ARG A 260 -13.67 28.48 1.81
N GLN A 261 -15.00 28.45 1.83
CA GLN A 261 -15.82 29.60 2.26
C GLN A 261 -15.76 29.92 3.76
N LYS A 262 -14.97 29.20 4.57
CA LYS A 262 -14.90 29.42 6.03
C LYS A 262 -13.50 29.53 6.63
N ALA A 263 -12.44 29.64 5.81
CA ALA A 263 -11.06 29.45 6.28
C ALA A 263 -10.93 28.18 7.14
N ASP A 264 -11.63 27.14 6.71
CA ASP A 264 -11.75 25.87 7.39
C ASP A 264 -10.36 25.22 7.50
N GLN A 265 -10.02 24.66 8.66
CA GLN A 265 -8.79 23.90 8.82
C GLN A 265 -8.71 22.75 7.81
N ASN A 266 -9.86 22.17 7.45
CA ASN A 266 -9.98 21.15 6.42
C ASN A 266 -9.57 21.68 5.03
N TRP A 267 -9.95 22.91 4.69
CA TRP A 267 -9.50 23.55 3.45
C TRP A 267 -7.99 23.79 3.45
N LEU A 268 -7.42 24.25 4.57
CA LEU A 268 -5.98 24.46 4.67
C LEU A 268 -5.20 23.15 4.50
N ALA A 269 -5.66 22.07 5.13
CA ALA A 269 -5.08 20.73 4.99
C ALA A 269 -5.20 20.19 3.56
N ALA A 270 -6.41 20.28 2.96
CA ALA A 270 -6.64 19.85 1.58
C ALA A 270 -5.80 20.65 0.59
N LYS A 271 -5.77 21.99 0.73
CA LYS A 271 -4.98 22.88 -0.12
C LYS A 271 -3.49 22.53 -0.08
N LYS A 272 -2.92 22.32 1.11
CA LYS A 272 -1.52 21.93 1.28
C LYS A 272 -1.22 20.62 0.54
N ASN A 273 -2.07 19.61 0.71
CA ASN A 273 -1.90 18.32 0.04
C ASN A 273 -2.03 18.45 -1.50
N LEU A 274 -2.97 19.27 -2.00
CA LEU A 274 -3.09 19.56 -3.44
C LEU A 274 -1.85 20.28 -4.00
N GLU A 275 -1.28 21.23 -3.26
CA GLU A 275 -0.03 21.91 -3.64
C GLU A 275 1.16 20.95 -3.72
N GLU A 276 1.27 20.04 -2.76
CA GLU A 276 2.31 19.01 -2.74
C GLU A 276 2.15 18.03 -3.92
N ILE A 277 0.94 17.53 -4.18
CA ILE A 277 0.63 16.68 -5.34
C ILE A 277 0.96 17.39 -6.65
N ALA A 278 0.55 18.65 -6.80
CA ALA A 278 0.82 19.44 -8.01
C ALA A 278 2.32 19.62 -8.25
N THR A 279 3.06 19.91 -7.18
CA THR A 279 4.51 20.10 -7.24
C THR A 279 5.23 18.82 -7.64
N GLU A 280 4.91 17.70 -6.98
CA GLU A 280 5.49 16.38 -7.25
C GLU A 280 5.24 15.93 -8.70
N GLN A 281 4.04 16.21 -9.23
CA GLN A 281 3.62 15.76 -10.56
C GLN A 281 3.81 16.80 -11.67
N LYS A 282 4.36 17.98 -11.34
CA LYS A 282 4.52 19.12 -12.27
C LYS A 282 3.20 19.57 -12.92
N LEU A 283 2.13 19.54 -12.14
CA LEU A 283 0.80 20.01 -12.54
C LEU A 283 0.62 21.48 -12.13
N SER A 284 -0.29 22.17 -12.81
CA SER A 284 -0.66 23.54 -12.46
C SER A 284 -1.75 23.54 -11.39
N PHE A 285 -1.52 24.22 -10.28
CA PHE A 285 -2.54 24.44 -9.25
C PHE A 285 -2.75 25.93 -9.00
N ASN A 286 -3.96 26.40 -9.30
CA ASN A 286 -4.42 27.73 -8.93
C ASN A 286 -5.81 27.62 -8.29
N SER A 287 -5.84 27.58 -6.96
CA SER A 287 -7.09 27.48 -6.19
C SER A 287 -8.11 28.58 -6.52
N ALA A 288 -7.69 29.78 -6.92
CA ALA A 288 -8.62 30.84 -7.30
C ALA A 288 -9.30 30.57 -8.65
N SER A 289 -8.60 29.93 -9.58
CA SER A 289 -9.15 29.54 -10.89
C SER A 289 -10.01 28.28 -10.83
N ILE A 290 -9.64 27.32 -9.97
CA ILE A 290 -10.33 26.02 -9.88
C ILE A 290 -11.61 26.15 -9.04
N CYS A 291 -11.59 26.97 -7.99
CA CYS A 291 -12.70 27.17 -7.07
C CYS A 291 -13.48 28.47 -7.34
N TYR A 292 -13.57 28.89 -8.61
CA TYR A 292 -14.35 30.06 -9.01
C TYR A 292 -15.85 29.75 -9.06
#